data_AF-A0A9P2YUH1-F1
#
_entry.id   AF-A0A9P2YUH1-F1
#
_cell.length_a   1.000
_cell.length_b   1.000
_cell.length_c   1.000
_cell.angle_alpha   90.00
_cell.angle_beta   90.00
_cell.angle_gamma   90.00
#
_symmetry.space_group_name_H-M   'P 1'
#
loop_
_entity.id
_entity.type
_entity.pdbx_description
1 polymer ?
#
loop_
_entity_poly.entity_id
_entity_poly.type
_entity_poly.pdbx_seq_one_letter_code
_entity_poly.pdbx_strand_id
1 'polypeptide(L)'
;MDIAPINVPRLLQNVSHTQWQGIPDETKLGSLHIKSIRISDVKSYYLNYFGLEESAYMDDYSLFLSSNEYYNHLAVNQWLSATKRVDNEHTYGLAMIDFHYPKTTHKNLKGPDGIYFRFNRIKEV
;
A
#
# COMPACT_ATOMS: atom_id res chain seq x y z
N MET A 1 -11.25 -23.35 -14.82
CA MET A 1 -11.20 -22.68 -13.50
C MET A 1 -12.55 -22.92 -12.87
N ASP A 2 -12.60 -23.72 -11.81
CA ASP A 2 -13.84 -24.11 -11.15
C ASP A 2 -14.29 -22.97 -10.22
N ILE A 3 -15.50 -22.46 -10.41
CA ILE A 3 -16.08 -21.33 -9.65
C ILE A 3 -16.92 -21.83 -8.46
N ALA A 4 -16.64 -23.05 -8.00
CA ALA A 4 -17.35 -23.62 -6.86
C ALA A 4 -17.22 -22.68 -5.63
N PRO A 5 -18.34 -22.45 -4.91
CA PRO A 5 -18.32 -21.60 -3.72
C PRO A 5 -17.37 -22.16 -2.67
N ILE A 6 -16.74 -21.27 -1.91
CA ILE A 6 -15.85 -21.65 -0.82
C ILE A 6 -16.62 -22.45 0.24
N ASN A 7 -16.16 -23.67 0.53
CA ASN A 7 -16.78 -24.51 1.57
C ASN A 7 -16.28 -24.08 2.95
N VAL A 8 -16.96 -23.09 3.53
CA VAL A 8 -16.62 -22.51 4.85
C VAL A 8 -16.60 -23.57 5.96
N PRO A 9 -17.60 -24.47 6.11
CA PRO A 9 -17.56 -25.50 7.16
C PRO A 9 -16.31 -26.39 7.10
N ARG A 10 -15.86 -26.78 5.89
CA ARG A 10 -14.62 -27.56 5.73
C ARG A 10 -13.39 -26.79 6.18
N LEU A 11 -13.32 -25.48 5.91
CA LEU A 11 -12.19 -24.65 6.35
C LEU A 11 -12.14 -24.53 7.88
N LEU A 12 -13.30 -24.40 8.53
CA LEU A 12 -13.40 -24.31 9.98
C LEU A 12 -12.92 -25.58 10.69
N GLN A 13 -12.87 -26.73 10.02
CA GLN A 13 -12.27 -27.96 10.59
C GLN A 13 -10.74 -27.90 10.71
N ASN A 14 -10.08 -26.96 10.03
CA ASN A 14 -8.62 -26.80 10.02
C ASN A 14 -8.13 -25.70 10.97
N VAL A 15 -9.00 -25.17 11.83
CA VAL A 15 -8.60 -24.14 12.80
C VAL A 15 -7.68 -24.76 13.85
N SER A 16 -6.60 -24.05 14.15
CA SER A 16 -5.74 -24.39 15.30
C SER A 16 -6.39 -23.89 16.59
N HIS A 17 -6.11 -24.57 17.71
CA HIS A 17 -6.39 -24.03 19.04
C HIS A 17 -5.46 -22.86 19.40
N THR A 18 -4.36 -22.69 18.67
CA THR A 18 -3.49 -21.52 18.77
C THR A 18 -4.21 -20.32 18.20
N GLN A 19 -4.54 -19.36 19.07
CA GLN A 19 -5.10 -18.08 18.65
C GLN A 19 -4.07 -17.28 17.84
N TRP A 20 -4.55 -16.49 16.88
CA TRP A 20 -3.72 -15.53 16.16
C TRP A 20 -3.06 -14.56 17.15
N GLN A 21 -1.73 -14.54 17.17
CA GLN A 21 -0.95 -13.71 18.10
C GLN A 21 -0.58 -12.33 17.50
N GLY A 22 -1.20 -11.97 16.38
CA GLY A 22 -0.79 -10.79 15.62
C GLY A 22 0.25 -11.11 14.55
N ILE A 23 0.57 -10.10 13.76
CA ILE A 23 1.68 -10.16 12.81
C ILE A 23 2.99 -10.12 13.61
N PRO A 24 4.01 -10.93 13.27
CA PRO A 24 5.29 -10.88 13.97
C PRO A 24 5.92 -9.48 13.92
N ASP A 25 6.64 -9.12 14.98
CA ASP A 25 7.43 -7.88 14.99
C ASP A 25 8.42 -7.86 13.81
N GLU A 26 8.71 -6.67 13.30
CA GLU A 26 9.61 -6.46 12.15
C GLU A 26 9.14 -7.13 10.84
N THR A 27 7.87 -7.56 10.76
CA THR A 27 7.32 -8.09 9.50
C THR A 27 7.37 -7.04 8.40
N LYS A 28 7.93 -7.44 7.25
CA LYS A 28 8.00 -6.61 6.06
C LYS A 28 6.90 -7.00 5.08
N LEU A 29 6.05 -6.04 4.74
CA LEU A 29 5.05 -6.20 3.69
C LEU A 29 5.72 -6.02 2.33
N GLY A 30 5.67 -7.04 1.48
CA GLY A 30 6.33 -7.02 0.17
C GLY A 30 5.58 -6.27 -0.92
N SER A 31 4.25 -6.19 -0.82
CA SER A 31 3.37 -5.48 -1.74
C SER A 31 2.16 -4.89 -1.02
N LEU A 32 1.72 -3.71 -1.45
CA LEU A 32 0.55 -3.01 -0.91
C LEU A 32 -0.26 -2.39 -2.05
N HIS A 33 -1.58 -2.61 -2.01
CA HIS A 33 -2.53 -2.01 -2.96
C HIS A 33 -3.43 -1.04 -2.21
N ILE A 34 -3.39 0.24 -2.59
CA ILE A 34 -4.11 1.31 -1.91
C ILE A 34 -5.02 2.08 -2.85
N LYS A 35 -6.11 2.57 -2.26
CA LYS A 35 -7.01 3.53 -2.88
C LYS A 35 -6.45 4.95 -2.77
N SER A 36 -6.49 5.72 -3.87
CA SER A 36 -6.07 7.12 -3.94
C SER A 36 -7.10 8.01 -4.66
N ILE A 37 -6.76 9.27 -4.88
CA ILE A 37 -7.52 10.21 -5.73
C ILE A 37 -7.15 9.97 -7.21
N ARG A 38 -7.40 10.95 -8.10
CA ARG A 38 -7.00 10.84 -9.51
C ARG A 38 -5.49 10.59 -9.64
N ILE A 39 -5.10 9.63 -10.49
CA ILE A 39 -3.70 9.26 -10.68
C ILE A 39 -2.87 10.44 -11.20
N SER A 40 -3.45 11.27 -12.06
CA SER A 40 -2.84 12.53 -12.53
C SER A 40 -2.37 13.46 -11.41
N ASP A 41 -3.07 13.45 -10.27
CA ASP A 41 -2.84 14.38 -9.16
C ASP A 41 -1.78 13.84 -8.17
N VAL A 42 -1.43 12.55 -8.28
CA VAL A 42 -0.56 11.86 -7.31
C VAL A 42 0.66 11.21 -7.95
N LYS A 43 0.66 10.95 -9.26
CA LYS A 43 1.72 10.20 -9.95
C LYS A 43 3.12 10.76 -9.68
N SER A 44 3.31 12.07 -9.86
CA SER A 44 4.60 12.71 -9.60
C SER A 44 5.02 12.61 -8.13
N TYR A 45 4.08 12.70 -7.18
CA TYR A 45 4.40 12.51 -5.76
C TYR A 45 4.94 11.10 -5.50
N TYR A 46 4.25 10.07 -5.98
CA TYR A 46 4.67 8.69 -5.75
C TYR A 46 6.00 8.35 -6.46
N LEU A 47 6.22 8.82 -7.69
CA LEU A 47 7.49 8.60 -8.41
C LEU A 47 8.67 9.32 -7.73
N ASN A 48 8.47 10.52 -7.20
CA ASN A 48 9.56 11.32 -6.65
C ASN A 48 9.97 10.90 -5.23
N TYR A 49 9.01 10.46 -4.39
CA TYR A 49 9.27 10.22 -2.96
C TYR A 49 9.59 8.76 -2.60
N PHE A 50 9.15 7.78 -3.40
CA PHE A 50 9.28 6.37 -3.05
C PHE A 50 10.49 5.68 -3.67
N GLY A 51 11.27 6.37 -4.52
CA GLY A 51 12.42 5.78 -5.20
C GLY A 51 12.08 4.49 -5.96
N LEU A 52 10.81 4.37 -6.40
CA LEU A 52 10.29 3.28 -7.21
C LEU A 52 10.05 3.79 -8.62
N GLU A 53 10.02 2.87 -9.56
CA GLU A 53 9.75 3.12 -10.97
C GLU A 53 8.42 2.51 -11.38
N GLU A 54 7.80 3.03 -12.44
CA GLU A 54 6.57 2.49 -12.99
C GLU A 54 6.81 1.09 -13.55
N SER A 55 6.09 0.09 -13.02
CA SER A 55 6.33 -1.33 -13.32
C SER A 55 5.29 -1.95 -14.25
N ALA A 56 4.12 -1.32 -14.38
CA ALA A 56 3.08 -1.72 -15.32
C ALA A 56 2.28 -0.50 -15.80
N TYR A 57 2.03 -0.47 -17.11
CA TYR A 57 1.13 0.49 -17.76
C TYR A 57 -0.21 -0.22 -17.98
N MET A 58 -1.17 -0.02 -17.09
CA MET A 58 -2.46 -0.72 -17.18
C MET A 58 -3.59 0.21 -17.67
N ASP A 59 -3.74 1.39 -17.08
CA ASP A 59 -4.78 2.37 -17.43
C ASP A 59 -4.51 3.76 -16.79
N ASP A 60 -5.41 4.72 -17.00
CA ASP A 60 -5.36 6.06 -16.39
C ASP A 60 -5.82 6.09 -14.91
N TYR A 61 -6.24 4.95 -14.36
CA TYR A 61 -6.88 4.83 -13.03
C TYR A 61 -6.03 4.07 -12.01
N SER A 62 -4.87 3.55 -12.44
CA SER A 62 -3.95 2.79 -11.64
C SER A 62 -2.49 3.17 -11.92
N LEU A 63 -1.66 3.07 -10.90
CA LEU A 63 -0.22 3.26 -10.97
C LEU A 63 0.46 2.14 -10.18
N PHE A 64 1.26 1.33 -10.87
CA PHE A 64 2.03 0.24 -10.27
C PHE A 64 3.49 0.64 -10.20
N LEU A 65 4.09 0.47 -9.02
CA LEU A 65 5.43 0.93 -8.71
C LEU A 65 6.26 -0.22 -8.13
N SER A 66 7.48 -0.38 -8.63
CA SER A 66 8.40 -1.40 -8.17
C SER A 66 9.87 -0.98 -8.23
N SER A 67 10.74 -1.89 -7.78
CA SER A 67 12.19 -1.82 -7.93
C SER A 67 12.70 -3.22 -8.27
N ASN A 68 13.91 -3.34 -8.79
CA ASN A 68 14.57 -4.63 -9.10
C ASN A 68 13.71 -5.56 -9.97
N GLU A 69 13.01 -5.02 -10.98
CA GLU A 69 12.18 -5.79 -11.92
C GLU A 69 11.04 -6.61 -11.27
N TYR A 70 10.69 -6.35 -10.01
CA TYR A 70 9.54 -6.97 -9.35
C TYR A 70 8.21 -6.46 -9.94
N TYR A 71 7.14 -7.25 -9.84
CA TYR A 71 5.85 -6.88 -10.44
C TYR A 71 5.23 -5.62 -9.80
N ASN A 72 5.13 -5.53 -8.47
CA ASN A 72 4.81 -4.28 -7.76
C ASN A 72 5.08 -4.38 -6.25
N HIS A 73 5.69 -3.35 -5.68
CA HIS A 73 5.71 -3.13 -4.24
C HIS A 73 4.55 -2.24 -3.77
N LEU A 74 4.13 -1.30 -4.62
CA LEU A 74 3.04 -0.39 -4.33
C LEU A 74 2.16 -0.25 -5.57
N ALA A 75 0.86 -0.50 -5.40
CA ALA A 75 -0.13 -0.20 -6.41
C ALA A 75 -1.10 0.86 -5.86
N VAL A 76 -1.26 1.95 -6.61
CA VAL A 76 -2.12 3.07 -6.28
C VAL A 76 -3.28 3.07 -7.27
N ASN A 77 -4.51 2.96 -6.76
CA ASN A 77 -5.69 2.77 -7.59
C ASN A 77 -6.79 3.77 -7.24
N GLN A 78 -7.55 4.25 -8.23
CA GLN A 78 -8.67 5.16 -7.99
C GLN A 78 -9.93 4.44 -7.48
N TRP A 79 -10.15 3.17 -7.88
CA TRP A 79 -11.34 2.35 -7.52
C TRP A 79 -12.67 3.12 -7.54
N LEU A 80 -12.87 3.95 -8.56
CA LEU A 80 -14.08 4.76 -8.78
C LEU A 80 -14.44 5.73 -7.63
N SER A 81 -13.49 6.06 -6.75
CA SER A 81 -13.66 7.08 -5.72
C SER A 81 -12.47 8.03 -5.72
N ALA A 82 -12.68 9.30 -6.04
CA ALA A 82 -11.61 10.30 -6.03
C ALA A 82 -11.53 11.09 -4.71
N THR A 83 -12.20 10.64 -3.65
CA THR A 83 -12.22 11.36 -2.37
C THR A 83 -10.87 11.28 -1.67
N LYS A 84 -10.31 12.44 -1.36
CA LYS A 84 -9.11 12.57 -0.55
C LYS A 84 -9.37 12.03 0.86
N ARG A 85 -8.40 11.30 1.42
CA ARG A 85 -8.49 10.83 2.81
C ARG A 85 -8.26 12.00 3.78
N VAL A 86 -9.07 12.03 4.83
CA VAL A 86 -9.05 13.05 5.87
C VAL A 86 -9.14 12.34 7.22
N ASP A 87 -8.50 12.93 8.23
CA ASP A 87 -8.60 12.48 9.61
C ASP A 87 -8.31 10.98 9.84
N ASN A 88 -7.28 10.45 9.18
CA ASN A 88 -6.96 9.01 9.19
C ASN A 88 -6.69 8.44 10.60
N GLU A 89 -6.27 9.27 11.56
CA GLU A 89 -6.00 8.85 12.95
C GLU A 89 -7.27 8.63 13.77
N HIS A 90 -8.40 9.23 13.38
CA HIS A 90 -9.67 9.16 14.12
C HIS A 90 -10.79 8.50 13.30
N THR A 91 -10.47 7.91 12.15
CA THR A 91 -11.41 7.21 11.28
C THR A 91 -11.02 5.74 11.15
N TYR A 92 -12.00 4.88 10.82
CA TYR A 92 -11.71 3.49 10.53
C TYR A 92 -10.97 3.35 9.20
N GLY A 93 -9.91 2.53 9.18
CA GLY A 93 -9.17 2.17 7.97
C GLY A 93 -7.66 2.34 8.12
N LEU A 94 -7.01 2.70 7.02
CA LEU A 94 -5.56 2.89 6.97
C LEU A 94 -5.18 4.24 7.61
N ALA A 95 -4.48 4.19 8.75
CA ALA A 95 -3.93 5.38 9.41
C ALA A 95 -2.69 5.92 8.68
N MET A 96 -1.67 5.07 8.53
CA MET A 96 -0.35 5.41 8.00
C MET A 96 0.31 4.22 7.31
N ILE A 97 1.20 4.49 6.35
CA ILE A 97 2.14 3.51 5.79
C ILE A 97 3.56 3.87 6.23
N ASP A 98 4.28 2.91 6.81
CA ASP A 98 5.71 3.05 7.11
C ASP A 98 6.54 2.44 5.97
N PHE A 99 7.21 3.30 5.20
CA PHE A 99 8.03 2.87 4.07
C PHE A 99 9.49 2.74 4.51
N HIS A 100 9.84 1.52 4.93
CA HIS A 100 11.11 1.23 5.57
C HIS A 100 12.29 1.21 4.57
N TYR A 101 13.23 2.15 4.75
CA TYR A 101 14.59 2.02 4.24
C TYR A 101 15.56 1.76 5.41
N PRO A 102 16.51 0.82 5.27
CA PRO A 102 17.53 0.60 6.28
C PRO A 102 18.42 1.83 6.49
N LYS A 103 18.74 2.13 7.76
CA LYS A 103 19.81 3.05 8.21
C LYS A 103 19.61 4.55 7.93
N THR A 104 18.38 5.05 7.92
CA THR A 104 18.12 6.48 7.68
C THR A 104 17.02 7.04 8.58
N THR A 105 16.96 8.38 8.73
CA THR A 105 16.01 9.08 9.62
C THR A 105 14.61 9.12 9.01
N HIS A 106 13.59 8.80 9.83
CA HIS A 106 12.18 8.88 9.45
C HIS A 106 11.72 10.34 9.27
N LYS A 107 11.04 10.65 8.16
CA LYS A 107 10.30 11.88 7.90
C LYS A 107 8.82 11.54 7.71
N ASN A 108 7.96 12.26 8.43
CA ASN A 108 6.51 12.15 8.25
C ASN A 108 6.09 13.04 7.07
N LEU A 109 5.43 12.45 6.09
CA LEU A 109 4.90 13.14 4.92
C LEU A 109 3.42 12.80 4.75
N LYS A 110 2.65 13.78 4.29
CA LYS A 110 1.25 13.57 3.91
C LYS A 110 1.13 13.70 2.40
N GLY A 111 0.69 12.63 1.75
CA GLY A 111 0.48 12.62 0.31
C GLY A 111 -0.64 13.57 -0.14
N PRO A 112 -0.68 13.93 -1.42
CA PRO A 112 -1.76 14.72 -2.02
C PRO A 112 -3.15 14.08 -1.83
N ASP A 113 -3.21 12.74 -1.78
CA ASP A 113 -4.38 11.92 -1.48
C ASP A 113 -4.73 11.82 0.01
N GLY A 114 -3.95 12.45 0.88
CA GLY A 114 -4.18 12.53 2.32
C GLY A 114 -3.68 11.33 3.10
N ILE A 115 -2.98 10.39 2.46
CA ILE A 115 -2.35 9.26 3.14
C ILE A 115 -1.11 9.74 3.90
N TYR A 116 -0.95 9.31 5.15
CA TYR A 116 0.27 9.56 5.92
C TYR A 116 1.30 8.48 5.61
N PHE A 117 2.50 8.94 5.34
CA PHE A 117 3.66 8.12 5.09
C PHE A 117 4.75 8.49 6.07
N ARG A 118 5.44 7.46 6.56
CA ARG A 118 6.71 7.63 7.26
C ARG A 118 7.81 7.13 6.34
N PHE A 119 8.66 8.04 5.88
CA PHE A 119 9.71 7.77 4.90
C PHE A 119 11.09 7.82 5.52
N ASN A 120 11.96 6.93 5.05
CA ASN A 120 13.34 6.91 5.50
C ASN A 120 14.31 7.50 4.45
N ARG A 121 13.87 7.85 3.24
CA ARG A 121 14.73 8.54 2.25
C ARG A 121 13.92 9.58 1.48
N ILE A 122 14.42 10.80 1.43
CA ILE A 122 14.05 11.76 0.38
C ILE A 122 15.28 11.84 -0.51
N LYS A 123 15.15 11.51 -1.80
CA LYS A 123 16.16 11.99 -2.77
C LYS A 123 16.02 13.51 -2.75
N GLU A 124 17.04 14.22 -2.26
CA GLU A 124 17.14 15.65 -2.54
C GLU A 124 17.18 15.80 -4.07
N VAL A 125 16.23 16.57 -4.58
CA VAL A 125 16.12 16.92 -6.00
C VAL A 125 17.13 18.03 -6.29
#